data_AF-A0A849ENM3-F1
#
_entry.id   AF-A0A849ENM3-F1
#
_cell.length_a   1.000
_cell.length_b   1.000
_cell.length_c   1.000
_cell.angle_alpha   90.00
_cell.angle_beta   90.00
_cell.angle_gamma   90.00
#
_symmetry.space_group_name_H-M   'P 1'
#
loop_
_entity.id
_entity.type
_entity.pdbx_description
1 polymer ?
#
loop_
_entity_poly.entity_id
_entity_poly.type
_entity_poly.pdbx_seq_one_letter_code
_entity_poly.pdbx_strand_id
1 'polypeptide(L)' 'MAEKIRVLMVDDEARFRETTARLLSHRGFETTIAAGGEEALE' A
#
# COMPACT_ATOMS: atom_id res chain seq x y z
N MET A 1 5.84 22.24 -2.54
CA MET A 1 4.88 21.18 -2.21
C MET A 1 5.69 20.07 -1.56
N ALA A 2 5.32 19.59 -0.36
CA ALA A 2 6.04 18.47 0.25
C ALA A 2 5.71 17.19 -0.54
N GLU A 3 6.71 16.41 -0.93
CA GLU A 3 6.48 15.10 -1.54
C GLU A 3 5.72 14.19 -0.56
N LYS A 4 4.71 13.48 -1.06
CA LYS A 4 4.03 12.44 -0.29
C LYS A 4 4.92 11.21 -0.24
N ILE A 5 5.03 10.62 0.95
CA ILE A 5 5.73 9.35 1.11
C ILE A 5 4.92 8.26 0.40
N ARG A 6 5.58 7.55 -0.51
CA ARG A 6 5.01 6.42 -1.24
C ARG A 6 5.31 5.12 -0.52
N VAL A 7 4.30 4.27 -0.38
CA VAL A 7 4.39 2.98 0.33
C VAL A 7 3.86 1.87 -0.56
N LEU A 8 4.69 0.86 -0.82
CA LEU A 8 4.28 -0.40 -1.45
C LEU A 8 3.97 -1.42 -0.35
N MET A 9 2.73 -1.90 -0.33
CA MET A 9 2.29 -2.92 0.61
C MET A 9 2.11 -4.25 -0.12
N VAL A 10 2.86 -5.26 0.31
CA VAL A 10 2.81 -6.62 -0.23
C VAL A 10 2.26 -7.54 0.85
N ASP A 11 1.06 -8.07 0.61
CA ASP A 11 0.38 -8.96 1.55
C ASP A 11 -0.61 -9.85 0.80
N ASP A 12 -0.55 -11.17 1.03
CA ASP A 12 -1.38 -12.18 0.38
C ASP A 12 -2.81 -12.21 0.94
N GLU A 13 -3.06 -11.62 2.10
CA GLU A 13 -4.38 -11.51 2.70
C GLU A 13 -5.08 -10.20 2.32
N ALA A 14 -6.07 -10.30 1.42
CA ALA A 14 -6.79 -9.14 0.88
C ALA A 14 -7.40 -8.22 1.96
N ARG A 15 -7.95 -8.79 3.04
CA ARG A 15 -8.58 -8.02 4.12
C ARG A 15 -7.58 -7.14 4.86
N PHE A 16 -6.39 -7.67 5.14
CA PHE A 16 -5.34 -6.96 5.84
C PHE A 16 -4.73 -5.86 4.96
N ARG A 17 -4.51 -6.18 3.68
CA ARG A 17 -4.04 -5.25 2.66
C ARG A 17 -4.95 -4.03 2.50
N GLU A 18 -6.26 -4.25 2.32
CA GLU A 18 -7.22 -3.15 2.18
C GLU A 18 -7.33 -2.29 3.43
N THR A 19 -7.37 -2.91 4.62
CA THR A 19 -7.50 -2.18 5.89
C THR A 19 -6.28 -1.27 6.12
N THR A 20 -5.09 -1.81 5.90
CA THR A 20 -3.83 -1.07 6.09
C THR A 20 -3.67 0.04 5.04
N ALA A 21 -4.01 -0.22 3.78
CA ALA A 21 -4.00 0.79 2.72
C ALA A 21 -4.92 1.98 3.06
N ARG A 22 -6.11 1.72 3.60
CA ARG A 22 -7.04 2.77 4.07
C ARG A 22 -6.41 3.60 5.20
N LEU A 23 -5.82 2.94 6.21
CA LEU A 23 -5.19 3.64 7.35
C LEU A 23 -4.01 4.53 6.92
N LEU A 24 -3.19 4.06 5.99
CA LEU A 24 -2.06 4.81 5.45
C LEU A 24 -2.53 5.98 4.58
N SER A 25 -3.54 5.78 3.73
CA SER A 25 -4.15 6.85 2.95
C SER A 25 -4.70 7.97 3.83
N HIS A 26 -5.38 7.63 4.94
CA HIS A 26 -5.86 8.62 5.93
C HIS A 26 -4.75 9.41 6.61
N ARG A 27 -3.54 8.83 6.71
CA ARG A 27 -2.36 9.49 7.26
C ARG A 27 -1.60 10.33 6.22
N GLY A 28 -2.09 10.40 4.99
CA GLY A 28 -1.50 11.22 3.92
C GLY A 28 -0.43 10.51 3.09
N PHE A 29 -0.27 9.19 3.26
CA PHE A 29 0.62 8.39 2.42
C PHE A 29 -0.06 8.06 1.09
N GLU A 30 0.77 7.90 0.07
CA GLU A 30 0.36 7.34 -1.22
C GLU A 30 0.68 5.84 -1.22
N THR A 31 -0.34 5.00 -1.26
CA THR A 31 -0.22 3.55 -1.13
C THR A 31 -0.43 2.84 -2.44
N THR A 32 0.45 1.89 -2.75
CA THR A 32 0.28 0.88 -3.80
C THR A 32 0.16 -0.48 -3.13
N ILE A 33 -0.75 -1.32 -3.59
CA ILE A 33 -1.02 -2.64 -3.03
C ILE A 33 -0.60 -3.72 -4.03
N ALA A 34 -0.01 -4.80 -3.52
CA ALA A 34 0.31 -6.00 -4.27
C ALA A 34 -0.10 -7.23 -3.43
N ALA A 35 -0.65 -8.25 -4.07
CA ALA A 35 -1.03 -9.52 -3.44
C ALA A 35 0.14 -10.48 -3.26
N GLY A 36 1.30 -10.18 -3.83
CA GLY A 36 2.49 -11.02 -3.74
C GLY A 36 3.71 -10.35 -4.34
N GLY A 37 4.86 -11.02 -4.22
CA GLY A 37 6.15 -10.49 -4.66
C GLY A 37 6.25 -10.23 -6.17
N GLU A 38 5.59 -11.05 -6.99
CA GLU A 38 5.58 -10.84 -8.45
C GLU A 38 4.83 -9.56 -8.82
N GLU A 39 3.61 -9.37 -8.31
CA GLU A 39 2.82 -8.14 -8.50
C GLU A 39 3.51 -6.90 -7.91
N ALA A 40 4.37 -7.07 -6.90
CA ALA A 40 5.14 -5.98 -6.32
C ALA A 40 6.31 -5.51 -7.20
N LEU A 41 6.73 -6.32 -8.17
CA LEU A 41 7.85 -6.05 -9.07
C LEU A 41 7.42 -5.57 -10.46
N GLU A 42 6.16 -5.78 -10.85
CA GLU A 42 5.55 -5.23 -12.08
C GLU A 42 5.23 -3.73 -11.95
#